data_AF-A0A965NCJ3-F1
#
_entry.id   AF-A0A965NCJ3-F1
#
_cell.length_a   1.000
_cell.length_b   1.000
_cell.length_c   1.000
_cell.angle_alpha   90.00
_cell.angle_beta   90.00
_cell.angle_gamma   90.00
#
_symmetry.space_group_name_H-M   'P 1'
#
loop_
_entity.id
_entity.type
_entity.pdbx_description
1 polymer ?
#
loop_
_entity_poly.entity_id
_entity_poly.type
_entity_poly.pdbx_seq_one_letter_code
_entity_poly.pdbx_strand_id
1 'polypeptide(L)'
;MLLNGDTYPEQLRESAEQAAEIVGTPRFDLAWQSAGRTPDPWLGPDILEVLRTKAASGITDIVSCPIGFVSDHLEVLFDIDVEAQDVAHEVGLNLVRTESLNAAPDFIALLADVVMANE
;
A
#
# COMPACT_ATOMS: atom_id res chain seq x y z
N MET A 1 -0.07 -7.39 15.97
CA MET A 1 -1.19 -8.10 16.63
C MET A 1 -2.45 -7.27 16.43
N LEU A 2 -3.48 -7.82 15.79
CA LEU A 2 -4.81 -7.21 15.79
C LEU A 2 -5.44 -7.44 17.17
N LEU A 3 -6.01 -6.39 17.76
CA LEU A 3 -6.84 -6.55 18.95
C LEU A 3 -8.21 -7.12 18.53
N ASN A 4 -8.91 -7.79 19.44
CA ASN A 4 -10.26 -8.27 19.16
C ASN A 4 -11.17 -7.09 18.78
N GLY A 5 -11.75 -7.13 17.57
CA GLY A 5 -12.62 -6.08 17.04
C GLY A 5 -11.88 -4.97 16.26
N ASP A 6 -10.58 -5.13 16.02
CA ASP A 6 -9.85 -4.25 15.10
C ASP A 6 -10.36 -4.45 13.66
N THR A 7 -10.74 -3.34 13.02
CA THR A 7 -11.35 -3.30 11.68
C THR A 7 -10.38 -2.80 10.61
N TYR A 8 -9.11 -2.58 10.97
CA TYR A 8 -8.11 -2.01 10.08
C TYR A 8 -7.91 -2.82 8.78
N PRO A 9 -7.82 -4.16 8.80
CA PRO A 9 -7.71 -4.95 7.56
C PRO A 9 -8.94 -4.82 6.66
N GLU A 10 -10.14 -4.74 7.25
CA GLU A 10 -11.39 -4.56 6.51
C GLU A 10 -11.44 -3.18 5.86
N GLN A 11 -11.13 -2.11 6.61
CA GLN A 11 -11.11 -0.75 6.09
C GLN A 11 -10.06 -0.56 4.99
N LEU A 12 -8.89 -1.18 5.12
CA LEU A 12 -7.86 -1.16 4.08
C LEU A 12 -8.36 -1.86 2.81
N ARG A 13 -9.05 -2.99 2.95
CA ARG A 13 -9.66 -3.70 1.82
C ARG A 13 -10.73 -2.86 1.14
N GLU A 14 -11.65 -2.28 1.91
CA GLU A 14 -12.72 -1.44 1.37
C GLU A 14 -12.15 -0.24 0.59
N SER A 15 -11.09 0.39 1.10
CA SER A 15 -10.41 1.50 0.42
C SER A 15 -9.75 1.05 -0.89
N ALA A 16 -9.08 -0.11 -0.89
CA ALA A 16 -8.46 -0.66 -2.08
C ALA A 16 -9.50 -1.07 -3.15
N GLU A 17 -10.63 -1.65 -2.73
CA GLU A 17 -11.74 -2.01 -3.63
C GLU A 17 -12.33 -0.78 -4.32
N GLN A 18 -12.59 0.29 -3.58
CA GLN A 18 -13.10 1.55 -4.14
C GLN A 18 -12.09 2.21 -5.09
N ALA A 19 -10.82 2.25 -4.71
CA ALA A 19 -9.77 2.79 -5.57
C ALA A 19 -9.65 1.99 -6.87
N ALA A 20 -9.65 0.66 -6.77
CA ALA A 20 -9.61 -0.27 -7.89
C ALA A 20 -10.81 -0.09 -8.85
N GLU A 21 -12.02 0.12 -8.30
CA GLU A 21 -13.23 0.40 -9.07
C GLU A 21 -13.10 1.71 -9.87
N ILE A 22 -12.64 2.79 -9.22
CA ILE A 22 -12.48 4.11 -9.84
C ILE A 22 -11.51 4.06 -11.03
N VAL A 23 -10.39 3.33 -10.90
CA VAL A 23 -9.38 3.22 -11.97
C VAL A 23 -9.66 2.08 -12.95
N GLY A 24 -10.77 1.35 -12.80
CA GLY A 24 -11.16 0.25 -13.68
C GLY A 24 -10.21 -0.96 -13.63
N THR A 25 -9.53 -1.19 -12.51
CA THR A 25 -8.58 -2.29 -12.31
C THR A 25 -9.12 -3.28 -11.27
N PRO A 26 -10.03 -4.20 -11.63
CA PRO A 26 -10.68 -5.09 -10.67
C PRO A 26 -9.74 -6.16 -10.09
N ARG A 27 -8.48 -6.22 -10.54
CA ARG A 27 -7.47 -7.17 -10.09
C ARG A 27 -6.43 -6.43 -9.27
N PHE A 28 -6.48 -6.60 -7.97
CA PHE A 28 -5.46 -6.12 -7.04
C PHE A 28 -5.20 -7.19 -5.96
N ASP A 29 -4.08 -7.05 -5.26
CA ASP A 29 -3.76 -7.82 -4.07
C ASP A 29 -3.53 -6.85 -2.91
N LEU A 30 -3.84 -7.29 -1.70
CA LEU A 30 -3.42 -6.58 -0.50
C LEU A 30 -2.07 -7.13 -0.02
N ALA A 31 -1.18 -6.22 0.31
CA ALA A 31 0.12 -6.50 0.91
C ALA A 31 0.35 -5.56 2.09
N TRP A 32 1.22 -5.97 3.00
CA TRP A 32 1.64 -5.21 4.17
C TRP A 32 3.11 -4.84 4.04
N GLN A 33 3.51 -3.78 4.73
CA GLN A 33 4.89 -3.29 4.74
C GLN A 33 5.24 -2.78 6.14
N SER A 34 6.53 -2.51 6.38
CA SER A 34 7.01 -1.80 7.57
C SER A 34 6.74 -2.54 8.89
N ALA A 35 6.70 -3.87 8.85
CA ALA A 35 6.56 -4.68 10.06
C ALA A 35 7.72 -4.44 11.03
N GLY A 36 7.40 -4.10 12.28
CA GLY A 36 8.40 -3.84 13.31
C GLY A 36 9.18 -5.09 13.74
N ARG A 37 10.37 -4.89 14.33
CA ARG A 37 11.25 -5.97 14.82
C ARG A 37 10.77 -6.51 16.17
N THR A 38 9.62 -7.18 16.18
CA THR A 38 9.02 -7.80 17.37
C THR A 38 8.88 -9.31 17.19
N PRO A 39 8.81 -10.10 18.28
CA PRO A 39 8.58 -11.53 18.20
C PRO A 39 7.15 -11.90 17.76
N ASP A 40 6.19 -10.99 17.97
CA ASP A 40 4.79 -11.19 17.62
C ASP A 40 4.57 -11.16 16.10
N PRO A 41 3.65 -11.99 15.57
CA PRO A 41 3.31 -11.97 14.15
C PRO A 41 2.64 -10.65 13.76
N TRP A 42 3.08 -10.14 12.61
CA TRP A 42 2.49 -8.99 11.93
C TRP A 42 1.47 -9.43 10.89
N LEU A 43 0.71 -8.46 10.39
CA LEU A 43 -0.19 -8.71 9.28
C LEU A 43 0.61 -8.98 8.01
N GLY A 44 0.11 -9.91 7.21
CA GLY A 44 0.75 -10.36 5.99
C GLY A 44 -0.28 -10.63 4.88
N PRO A 45 0.19 -10.92 3.66
CA PRO A 45 1.60 -11.11 3.30
C PRO A 45 2.40 -9.80 3.25
N ASP A 46 3.70 -9.88 3.50
CA ASP A 46 4.63 -8.76 3.30
C ASP A 46 4.80 -8.47 1.80
N ILE A 47 4.98 -7.20 1.42
CA ILE A 47 5.10 -6.79 0.02
C ILE A 47 6.25 -7.50 -0.69
N LEU A 48 7.37 -7.75 -0.03
CA LEU A 48 8.50 -8.44 -0.64
C LEU A 48 8.16 -9.90 -0.98
N GLU A 49 7.34 -10.56 -0.15
CA GLU A 49 6.80 -11.90 -0.43
C GLU A 49 5.83 -11.87 -1.62
N VAL A 50 4.96 -10.85 -1.67
CA VAL A 50 4.00 -10.68 -2.77
C VAL A 50 4.73 -10.50 -4.10
N LEU A 51 5.75 -9.64 -4.17
CA LEU A 51 6.53 -9.42 -5.39
C LEU A 51 7.13 -10.73 -5.91
N ARG A 52 7.82 -11.50 -5.05
CA ARG A 52 8.43 -12.79 -5.42
C ARG A 52 7.38 -13.79 -5.91
N THR A 53 6.25 -13.87 -5.21
CA THR A 53 5.15 -14.78 -5.57
C THR A 53 4.52 -14.42 -6.91
N LYS A 54 4.33 -13.12 -7.19
CA LYS A 54 3.75 -12.64 -8.45
C LYS A 54 4.72 -12.82 -9.62
N ALA A 55 6.01 -12.56 -9.42
CA ALA A 55 7.03 -12.87 -10.43
C ALA A 55 7.02 -14.37 -10.79
N ALA A 56 6.97 -15.25 -9.78
CA ALA A 56 6.91 -16.69 -9.98
C ALA A 56 5.63 -17.17 -10.72
N SER A 57 4.54 -16.40 -10.66
CA SER A 57 3.31 -16.67 -11.41
C SER A 57 3.28 -16.05 -12.82
N GLY A 58 4.36 -15.38 -13.23
CA GLY A 58 4.50 -14.80 -14.57
C GLY A 58 4.00 -13.36 -14.71
N ILE A 59 3.68 -12.67 -13.60
CA ILE A 59 3.45 -11.22 -13.61
C ILE A 59 4.79 -10.53 -13.90
N THR A 60 4.74 -9.48 -14.71
CA THR A 60 5.91 -8.71 -15.17
C THR A 60 5.86 -7.25 -14.70
N ASP A 61 4.66 -6.71 -14.48
CA ASP A 61 4.45 -5.31 -14.09
C ASP A 61 3.56 -5.24 -12.85
N ILE A 62 3.94 -4.43 -11.87
CA ILE A 62 3.17 -4.15 -10.65
C ILE A 62 3.17 -2.65 -10.38
N VAL A 63 1.98 -2.13 -10.04
CA VAL A 63 1.84 -0.80 -9.46
C VAL A 63 1.62 -0.96 -7.95
N SER A 64 2.53 -0.43 -7.14
CA SER A 64 2.36 -0.31 -5.70
C SER A 64 1.63 0.98 -5.36
N CYS A 65 0.52 0.87 -4.63
CA CYS A 65 -0.21 2.00 -4.08
C CYS A 65 -0.23 1.87 -2.55
N PRO A 66 0.67 2.57 -1.82
CA PRO A 66 0.73 2.56 -0.36
C PRO A 66 -0.45 3.33 0.27
N ILE A 67 -1.68 2.89 0.01
CA ILE A 67 -2.92 3.63 0.31
C ILE A 67 -3.14 3.92 1.81
N GLY A 68 -2.43 3.20 2.69
CA GLY A 68 -2.43 3.47 4.14
C GLY A 68 -1.60 4.69 4.57
N PHE A 69 -0.80 5.28 3.67
CA PHE A 69 0.05 6.44 3.92
C PHE A 69 -0.37 7.63 3.05
N VAL A 70 -0.19 8.84 3.58
CA VAL A 70 -0.65 10.10 2.93
C VAL A 70 0.49 10.99 2.44
N SER A 71 1.74 10.70 2.78
CA SER A 71 2.89 11.52 2.39
C SER A 71 4.11 10.67 2.11
N ASP A 72 5.10 11.24 1.44
CA ASP A 72 6.42 10.65 1.41
C ASP A 72 7.04 10.74 2.81
N HIS A 73 7.46 9.59 3.33
CA HIS A 73 8.22 9.43 4.56
C HIS A 73 9.06 8.15 4.45
N LEU A 74 9.73 7.75 5.53
CA LEU A 74 10.71 6.66 5.50
C LEU A 74 10.12 5.37 4.92
N GLU A 75 8.97 4.94 5.42
CA GLU A 75 8.30 3.70 5.03
C GLU A 75 7.84 3.70 3.56
N VAL A 76 7.73 4.86 2.92
CA VAL A 76 7.44 4.95 1.48
C VAL A 76 8.73 5.04 0.68
N LEU A 77 9.58 6.01 1.01
CA LEU A 77 10.81 6.32 0.27
C LEU A 77 11.91 5.25 0.44
N PHE A 78 11.83 4.42 1.47
CA PHE A 78 12.79 3.35 1.72
C PHE A 78 12.17 1.98 1.46
N ASP A 79 11.12 1.59 2.20
CA ASP A 79 10.58 0.23 2.09
C ASP A 79 10.05 -0.05 0.67
N ILE A 80 9.48 0.96 -0.01
CA ILE A 80 9.00 0.80 -1.40
C ILE A 80 10.07 1.21 -2.40
N ASP A 81 10.55 2.45 -2.34
CA ASP A 81 11.40 3.01 -3.40
C ASP A 81 12.86 2.47 -3.36
N VAL A 82 13.23 1.73 -2.31
CA VAL A 82 14.52 1.03 -2.20
C VAL A 82 14.34 -0.47 -2.01
N GLU A 83 13.76 -0.94 -0.90
CA GLU A 83 13.74 -2.38 -0.58
C GLU A 83 12.85 -3.18 -1.56
N ALA A 84 11.63 -2.72 -1.81
CA ALA A 84 10.74 -3.37 -2.76
C ALA A 84 11.27 -3.26 -4.21
N GLN A 85 11.90 -2.14 -4.57
CA GLN A 85 12.56 -1.97 -5.87
C GLN A 85 13.72 -2.96 -6.06
N ASP A 86 14.56 -3.15 -5.03
CA ASP A 86 15.65 -4.13 -5.06
C ASP A 86 15.13 -5.55 -5.29
N VAL A 87 14.06 -5.94 -4.59
CA VAL A 87 13.40 -7.25 -4.79
C VAL A 87 12.79 -7.35 -6.18
N ALA A 88 12.09 -6.32 -6.66
CA ALA A 88 11.50 -6.30 -7.99
C ALA A 88 12.56 -6.51 -9.08
N HIS A 89 13.70 -5.81 -8.98
CA HIS A 89 14.82 -5.97 -9.89
C HIS A 89 15.41 -7.39 -9.83
N GLU A 90 15.57 -7.97 -8.63
CA GLU A 90 16.08 -9.33 -8.45
C GLU A 90 15.20 -10.38 -9.17
N VAL A 91 13.88 -10.21 -9.13
CA VAL A 91 12.92 -11.15 -9.72
C VAL A 91 12.44 -10.77 -11.12
N GLY A 92 12.99 -9.71 -11.71
CA GLY A 92 12.67 -9.26 -13.07
C GLY A 92 11.28 -8.61 -13.22
N LEU A 93 10.75 -8.01 -12.15
CA LEU A 93 9.52 -7.21 -12.17
C LEU A 93 9.83 -5.75 -12.48
N ASN A 94 8.95 -5.12 -13.26
CA ASN A 94 8.81 -3.68 -13.32
C ASN A 94 7.86 -3.24 -12.18
N LEU A 95 8.42 -2.61 -11.15
CA LEU A 95 7.65 -2.05 -10.04
C LEU A 95 7.59 -0.53 -10.19
N VAL A 96 6.39 0.02 -10.23
CA VAL A 96 6.17 1.47 -10.13
C VAL A 96 5.34 1.77 -8.89
N ARG A 97 5.57 2.91 -8.26
CA ARG A 97 4.79 3.39 -7.11
C ARG A 97 3.95 4.59 -7.52
N THR A 98 2.71 4.68 -7.02
CA THR A 98 1.91 5.91 -7.15
C THR A 98 2.55 7.06 -6.37
N GLU A 99 2.41 8.29 -6.85
CA GLU A 99 2.81 9.48 -6.07
C GLU A 99 2.04 9.53 -4.74
N SER A 100 2.73 9.95 -3.68
CA SER A 100 2.09 10.18 -2.37
C SER A 100 1.26 11.45 -2.43
N LEU A 101 0.15 11.50 -1.68
CA LEU A 101 -0.78 12.64 -1.69
C LEU A 101 -0.09 13.95 -1.25
N ASN A 102 0.82 13.87 -0.28
CA ASN A 102 1.62 15.00 0.22
C ASN A 102 0.72 16.22 0.53
N ALA A 103 1.11 17.41 0.10
CA ALA A 103 0.33 18.63 0.23
C ALA A 103 -0.42 18.99 -1.07
N ALA A 104 -0.84 17.98 -1.85
CA ALA A 104 -1.61 18.23 -3.07
C ALA A 104 -2.86 19.05 -2.75
N PRO A 105 -3.18 20.11 -3.51
CA PRO A 105 -4.31 20.99 -3.23
C PRO A 105 -5.63 20.24 -3.05
N ASP A 106 -5.88 19.23 -3.88
CA ASP A 106 -7.12 18.42 -3.84
C ASP A 106 -7.19 17.55 -2.57
N PHE A 107 -6.05 17.06 -2.08
CA PHE A 107 -6.01 16.31 -0.82
C PHE A 107 -6.25 17.25 0.39
N ILE A 108 -5.69 18.46 0.37
CA ILE A 108 -5.95 19.45 1.42
C ILE A 108 -7.43 19.87 1.42
N ALA A 109 -8.04 20.05 0.25
CA ALA A 109 -9.46 20.33 0.13
C ALA A 109 -10.31 19.18 0.69
N LEU A 110 -9.98 17.93 0.35
CA LEU A 110 -10.63 16.73 0.90
C LEU A 110 -10.56 16.70 2.44
N LEU A 111 -9.38 16.96 3.02
CA LEU A 111 -9.23 16.99 4.48
C LEU A 111 -10.08 18.09 5.13
N ALA A 112 -10.18 19.26 4.49
CA ALA A 112 -11.06 20.33 4.96
C ALA A 112 -12.54 19.89 4.95
N ASP A 113 -13.00 19.25 3.87
CA ASP A 113 -14.35 18.72 3.78
C ASP A 113 -14.64 17.68 4.88
N VAL A 114 -13.69 16.79 5.17
CA VAL A 114 -13.81 15.81 6.26
C VAL A 114 -13.94 16.50 7.61
N VAL A 115 -13.14 17.53 7.89
CA VAL A 115 -13.24 18.29 9.16
C VAL A 115 -14.60 18.97 9.28
N MET A 116 -15.04 19.67 8.23
CA MET A 116 -16.31 20.41 8.23
C MET A 116 -17.54 19.50 8.31
N ALA A 117 -17.48 18.28 7.78
CA ALA A 117 -18.57 17.31 7.86
C ALA A 117 -18.77 16.72 9.28
N ASN A 118 -17.81 16.96 10.19
CA ASN A 118 -17.84 16.49 11.57
C ASN A 118 -18.07 17.63 12.59
N GLU A 119 -18.41 18.84 12.12
CA GLU A 119 -18.98 19.93 12.94
C GLU A 119 -20.51 19.90 12.94
#